data_AF-A0AAD6GCF4-F1
#
_entry.id   AF-A0AAD6GCF4-F1
#
_cell.length_a   1.000
_cell.length_b   1.000
_cell.length_c   1.000
_cell.angle_alpha   90.00
_cell.angle_beta   90.00
_cell.angle_gamma   90.00
#
_symmetry.space_group_name_H-M   'P 1'
#
loop_
_entity.id
_entity.type
_entity.pdbx_description
1 polymer ?
#
loop_
_entity_poly.entity_id
_entity_poly.type
_entity_poly.pdbx_seq_one_letter_code
_entity_poly.pdbx_strand_id
1 'polypeptide(L)'
;MRFHLCLLSVLALLVVGLHATDLTAFPSCAISCDENLFSTCSLSTNTTCFCATDARVTTLLAAVETNCTVKEFFTTKRLYQKTCDITPLQRPQVVNPSTLIPFILATVFFAARIFAKSSGLGGGWGLDDYAIIVAYVLGTAIYFLGMQMVRLGFGANIWDITPQSDITLIYKLFQGLAVMYKIQISLAKISVILFLLRIFQTPKFRYLSYALIATNSAIGITWACVDSFRCLPTHLTWDGWMGEETGKCINFIDSILVNCLVNIFVDSVLILMPVYEVSKLQMPLRKKLTVALMFVVGSVLTIIAIIRVIVFWNNRWGYNQTKGLYPLIYWSVIECQISVMCACLPASRALLGRWFPAFMGGSSRRTYASGPEYFNTDGYARQDSKINKSVTYTVNYGDRSQHGDSNSDVELLNFRILDIPSVDKTVTDSSGTYTGTATCESTYQVQRPAVPYGNQTEASALHFEDGFKLLVTWLEVGI
;
A
#
# COMPACT_ATOMS: atom_id res chain seq x y z
N MET A 1 -18.86 -25.65 6.70
CA MET A 1 -19.27 -25.35 8.08
C MET A 1 -18.17 -25.58 9.14
N ARG A 2 -17.15 -26.42 8.91
CA ARG A 2 -16.06 -26.67 9.89
C ARG A 2 -14.90 -25.65 9.89
N PHE A 3 -14.74 -24.86 8.82
CA PHE A 3 -13.63 -23.90 8.71
C PHE A 3 -13.89 -22.57 9.47
N HIS A 4 -15.15 -22.13 9.55
CA HIS A 4 -15.53 -20.94 10.32
C HIS A 4 -15.46 -21.15 11.84
N LEU A 5 -15.60 -22.40 12.31
CA LEU A 5 -15.47 -22.75 13.72
C LEU A 5 -14.02 -22.73 14.21
N CYS A 6 -13.04 -23.08 13.36
CA CYS A 6 -11.62 -22.92 13.71
C CYS A 6 -11.17 -21.46 13.73
N LEU A 7 -11.73 -20.60 12.87
CA LEU A 7 -11.41 -19.17 12.86
C LEU A 7 -11.98 -18.46 14.12
N LEU A 8 -13.16 -18.90 14.58
CA LEU A 8 -13.79 -18.41 15.80
C LEU A 8 -13.13 -18.95 17.08
N SER A 9 -12.56 -20.16 17.06
CA SER A 9 -11.85 -20.71 18.22
C SER A 9 -10.49 -20.05 18.48
N VAL A 10 -9.82 -19.53 17.44
CA VAL A 10 -8.59 -18.74 17.59
C VAL A 10 -8.89 -17.31 18.09
N LEU A 11 -10.07 -16.78 17.80
CA LEU A 11 -10.53 -15.44 18.24
C LEU A 11 -11.06 -15.41 19.69
N ALA A 12 -11.39 -16.56 20.27
CA ALA A 12 -12.00 -16.65 21.61
C ALA A 12 -11.00 -16.73 22.77
N LEU A 13 -9.68 -16.81 22.51
CA LEU A 13 -8.66 -17.03 23.55
C LEU A 13 -8.03 -15.75 24.14
N LEU A 14 -8.54 -14.55 23.81
CA LEU A 14 -7.85 -13.29 24.13
C LEU A 14 -8.63 -12.30 25.01
N VAL A 15 -9.56 -12.78 25.84
CA VAL A 15 -10.23 -11.90 26.83
C VAL A 15 -9.97 -12.40 28.23
N VAL A 16 -8.81 -12.04 28.77
CA VAL A 16 -8.60 -11.95 30.22
C VAL A 16 -8.63 -10.47 30.55
N GLY A 17 -9.74 -10.01 31.11
CA GLY A 17 -9.84 -8.67 31.69
C GLY A 17 -9.14 -8.66 33.04
N LEU A 18 -7.95 -8.07 33.11
CA LEU A 18 -7.33 -7.69 34.39
C LEU A 18 -7.79 -6.28 34.74
N HIS A 19 -8.29 -6.12 35.96
CA HIS A 19 -8.62 -4.83 36.54
C HIS A 19 -7.35 -3.97 36.62
N ALA A 20 -7.40 -2.76 36.07
CA ALA A 20 -6.34 -1.78 36.21
C ALA A 20 -6.45 -1.08 37.58
N THR A 21 -5.38 -1.13 38.36
CA THR A 21 -5.18 -0.22 39.50
C THR A 21 -4.71 1.13 38.95
N ASP A 22 -5.56 2.16 39.02
CA ASP A 22 -5.18 3.52 38.65
C ASP A 22 -4.13 4.04 39.66
N LEU A 23 -2.88 4.17 39.22
CA LEU A 23 -1.83 4.86 39.95
C LEU A 23 -2.14 6.36 39.93
N THR A 24 -2.53 6.91 41.08
CA THR A 24 -2.92 8.32 41.24
C THR A 24 -1.77 9.23 41.68
N ALA A 25 -0.59 8.67 41.97
CA ALA A 25 0.56 9.40 42.50
C ALA A 25 1.73 9.41 41.49
N PHE A 26 2.46 10.52 41.46
CA PHE A 26 3.68 10.64 40.66
C PHE A 26 4.80 9.72 41.19
N PRO A 27 5.66 9.18 40.32
CA PRO A 27 6.80 8.38 40.75
C PRO A 27 7.80 9.17 41.62
N SER A 28 8.45 8.49 42.56
CA SER A 28 9.46 9.12 43.44
C SER A 28 10.64 9.70 42.67
N CYS A 29 11.06 9.07 41.57
CA CYS A 29 12.10 9.61 40.69
C CYS A 29 11.68 10.95 40.04
N ALA A 30 10.44 11.06 39.57
CA ALA A 30 9.93 12.28 38.96
C ALA A 30 9.84 13.44 39.98
N ILE A 31 9.41 13.14 41.21
CA ILE A 31 9.39 14.11 42.31
C ILE A 31 10.81 14.62 42.61
N SER A 32 11.81 13.73 42.64
CA SER A 32 13.20 14.14 42.86
C SER A 32 13.78 15.02 41.75
N CYS A 33 13.37 14.80 40.49
CA CYS A 33 13.76 15.67 39.38
C CYS A 33 13.08 17.04 39.47
N ASP A 34 11.80 17.08 39.87
CA ASP A 34 11.05 18.32 40.05
C ASP A 34 11.64 19.19 41.17
N GLU A 35 11.95 18.62 42.33
CA GLU A 35 12.54 19.35 43.46
C GLU A 35 13.91 19.97 43.14
N ASN A 36 14.72 19.29 42.32
CA ASN A 36 16.02 19.78 41.89
C ASN A 36 15.92 20.94 40.87
N LEU A 37 14.83 21.00 40.09
CA LEU A 37 14.64 22.00 39.04
C LEU A 37 13.82 23.20 39.50
N PHE A 38 12.81 23.00 40.36
CA PHE A 38 11.80 24.00 40.69
C PHE A 38 11.56 24.10 42.21
N SER A 39 12.48 24.77 42.91
CA SER A 39 12.42 24.94 44.38
C SER A 39 11.23 25.75 44.90
N THR A 40 10.60 26.60 44.08
CA THR A 40 9.50 27.50 44.48
C THR A 40 8.13 27.08 43.98
N CYS A 41 8.05 26.05 43.13
CA CYS A 41 6.84 25.67 42.41
C CYS A 41 6.89 24.17 42.11
N SER A 42 6.68 23.36 43.15
CA SER A 42 6.78 21.91 43.05
C SER A 42 5.42 21.23 42.86
N LEU A 43 5.49 20.00 42.36
CA LEU A 43 4.42 19.03 42.15
C LEU A 43 3.51 18.84 43.38
N SER A 44 4.04 19.09 44.58
CA SER A 44 3.37 18.85 45.86
C SER A 44 2.64 20.06 46.45
N THR A 45 2.96 21.28 46.01
CA THR A 45 2.57 22.52 46.72
C THR A 45 1.72 23.48 45.88
N ASN A 46 1.88 23.54 44.55
CA ASN A 46 1.08 24.48 43.73
C ASN A 46 0.87 24.01 42.27
N THR A 47 -0.22 23.27 42.05
CA THR A 47 -0.59 22.71 40.73
C THR A 47 -0.83 23.78 39.66
N THR A 48 -1.30 24.98 40.04
CA THR A 48 -1.57 26.06 39.07
C THR A 48 -0.30 26.65 38.47
N CYS A 49 0.76 26.76 39.27
CA CYS A 49 2.05 27.27 38.81
C CYS A 49 2.83 26.24 37.97
N PHE A 50 2.64 24.96 38.24
CA PHE A 50 3.23 23.85 37.47
C PHE A 50 2.66 23.78 36.04
N CYS A 51 1.36 23.98 35.88
CA CYS A 51 0.68 23.96 34.59
C CYS A 51 0.80 25.26 33.77
N ALA A 52 1.46 26.29 34.30
CA ALA A 52 1.45 27.63 33.70
C ALA A 52 2.41 27.83 32.51
N THR A 53 3.41 26.96 32.30
CA THR A 53 4.40 27.15 31.21
C THR A 53 4.90 25.83 30.65
N ASP A 54 4.72 25.62 29.34
CA ASP A 54 5.17 24.40 28.63
C ASP A 54 6.69 24.16 28.74
N ALA A 55 7.49 25.22 28.83
CA ALA A 55 8.95 25.13 28.96
C ALA A 55 9.43 24.44 30.26
N ARG A 56 8.65 24.52 31.34
CA ARG A 56 8.98 23.83 32.61
C ARG A 56 8.75 22.34 32.51
N VAL A 57 7.71 21.97 31.78
CA VAL A 57 7.31 20.58 31.61
C VAL A 57 8.25 19.90 30.63
N THR A 58 8.66 20.58 29.56
CA THR A 58 9.66 20.02 28.64
C THR A 58 11.01 19.80 29.32
N THR A 59 11.42 20.70 30.22
CA THR A 59 12.65 20.55 31.02
C THR A 59 12.53 19.44 32.06
N LEU A 60 11.39 19.33 32.77
CA LEU A 60 11.13 18.21 33.68
C LEU A 60 11.11 16.87 32.94
N LEU A 61 10.37 16.78 31.82
CA LEU A 61 10.29 15.56 31.03
C LEU A 61 11.66 15.16 30.48
N ALA A 62 12.50 16.11 30.06
CA ALA A 62 13.88 15.83 29.65
C ALA A 62 14.73 15.27 30.80
N ALA A 63 14.60 15.81 32.02
CA ALA A 63 15.32 15.29 33.19
C ALA A 63 14.83 13.90 33.63
N VAL A 64 13.52 13.66 33.58
CA VAL A 64 12.92 12.36 33.88
C VAL A 64 13.30 11.33 32.81
N GLU A 65 13.42 11.73 31.55
CA GLU A 65 13.89 10.87 30.46
C GLU A 65 15.33 10.39 30.68
N THR A 66 16.21 11.25 31.20
CA THR A 66 17.61 10.88 31.43
C THR A 66 17.84 10.12 32.73
N ASN A 67 17.06 10.42 33.79
CA ASN A 67 17.34 9.94 35.14
C ASN A 67 16.39 8.84 35.64
N CYS A 68 15.21 8.67 35.02
CA CYS A 68 14.19 7.72 35.48
C CYS A 68 13.93 6.60 34.47
N THR A 69 13.18 5.58 34.88
CA THR A 69 12.80 4.49 33.98
C THR A 69 11.76 4.94 32.94
N VAL A 70 11.69 4.26 31.79
CA VAL A 70 10.72 4.59 30.73
C VAL A 70 9.26 4.49 31.22
N LYS A 71 8.98 3.53 32.12
CA LYS A 71 7.67 3.36 32.75
C LYS A 71 7.30 4.57 33.62
N GLU A 72 8.25 5.10 34.39
CA GLU A 72 8.07 6.30 35.20
C GLU A 72 7.93 7.55 34.33
N PHE A 73 8.68 7.65 33.25
CA PHE A 73 8.55 8.73 32.27
C PHE A 73 7.14 8.80 31.67
N PHE A 74 6.61 7.67 31.18
CA PHE A 74 5.25 7.62 30.65
C PHE A 74 4.20 7.91 31.73
N THR A 75 4.38 7.39 32.93
CA THR A 75 3.46 7.66 34.05
C THR A 75 3.45 9.15 34.41
N THR A 76 4.62 9.78 34.49
CA THR A 76 4.79 11.22 34.76
C THR A 76 4.11 12.05 33.68
N LYS A 77 4.32 11.70 32.41
CA LYS A 77 3.72 12.41 31.27
C LYS A 77 2.20 12.29 31.24
N ARG A 78 1.65 11.10 31.52
CA ARG A 78 0.20 10.87 31.64
C ARG A 78 -0.41 11.68 32.78
N LEU A 79 0.20 11.62 33.96
CA LEU A 79 -0.29 12.34 35.14
C LEU A 79 -0.21 13.84 34.95
N TYR A 80 0.88 14.35 34.34
CA TYR A 80 0.98 15.76 33.96
C TYR A 80 -0.20 16.20 33.08
N GLN A 81 -0.49 15.47 31.99
CA GLN A 81 -1.60 15.80 31.11
C GLN A 81 -2.95 15.79 31.84
N LYS A 82 -3.14 14.82 32.73
CA LYS A 82 -4.34 14.70 33.55
C LYS A 82 -4.47 15.83 34.58
N THR A 83 -3.39 16.22 35.24
CA THR A 83 -3.39 17.26 36.28
C THR A 83 -3.56 18.66 35.71
N CYS A 84 -2.99 18.92 34.54
CA CYS A 84 -3.08 20.22 33.87
C CYS A 84 -4.28 20.36 32.94
N ASP A 85 -5.23 19.41 33.00
CA ASP A 85 -6.44 19.37 32.17
C ASP A 85 -6.15 19.52 30.67
N ILE A 86 -4.99 19.00 30.24
CA ILE A 86 -4.61 18.98 28.84
C ILE A 86 -5.41 17.85 28.21
N THR A 87 -6.36 18.25 27.37
CA THR A 87 -7.26 17.31 26.70
C THR A 87 -6.46 16.19 26.03
N PRO A 88 -6.69 14.92 26.42
CA PRO A 88 -6.05 13.81 25.75
C PRO A 88 -6.52 13.81 24.29
N LEU A 89 -5.61 13.50 23.37
CA LEU A 89 -5.96 13.42 21.95
C LEU A 89 -7.09 12.39 21.76
N GLN A 90 -8.06 12.73 20.92
CA GLN A 90 -9.18 11.85 20.64
C GLN A 90 -8.66 10.52 20.08
N ARG A 91 -9.00 9.41 20.74
CA ARG A 91 -8.61 8.07 20.29
C ARG A 91 -9.20 7.82 18.89
N PRO A 92 -8.45 7.19 17.98
CA PRO A 92 -9.01 6.81 16.69
C PRO A 92 -10.20 5.88 16.88
N GLN A 93 -11.18 5.99 15.99
CA GLN A 93 -12.34 5.11 16.04
C GLN A 93 -11.91 3.66 15.77
N VAL A 94 -12.45 2.73 16.56
CA VAL A 94 -12.16 1.29 16.41
C VAL A 94 -12.56 0.79 15.03
N VAL A 95 -13.69 1.27 14.50
CA VAL A 95 -14.17 0.98 13.16
C VAL A 95 -14.17 2.27 12.37
N ASN A 96 -13.17 2.44 11.50
CA ASN A 96 -13.11 3.57 10.58
C ASN A 96 -13.85 3.22 9.27
N PRO A 97 -14.84 4.01 8.83
CA PRO A 97 -15.57 3.77 7.58
C PRO A 97 -14.64 3.57 6.38
N SER A 98 -13.56 4.32 6.32
CA SER A 98 -12.53 4.26 5.27
C SER A 98 -11.79 2.91 5.17
N THR A 99 -11.73 2.13 6.25
CA THR A 99 -11.16 0.76 6.22
C THR A 99 -12.24 -0.31 6.05
N LEU A 100 -13.44 -0.04 6.55
CA LEU A 100 -14.60 -0.93 6.44
C LEU A 100 -15.10 -1.04 5.00
N ILE A 101 -15.19 0.08 4.28
CA ILE A 101 -15.68 0.11 2.89
C ILE A 101 -14.81 -0.77 1.97
N PRO A 102 -13.47 -0.62 1.93
CA PRO A 102 -12.60 -1.52 1.15
C PRO A 102 -12.72 -2.99 1.57
N PHE A 103 -12.89 -3.27 2.87
CA PHE A 103 -13.05 -4.65 3.35
C PHE A 103 -14.35 -5.29 2.86
N ILE A 104 -15.47 -4.56 2.89
CA ILE A 104 -16.76 -5.02 2.36
C ILE A 104 -16.64 -5.26 0.86
N LEU A 105 -16.08 -4.29 0.12
CA LEU A 105 -15.89 -4.42 -1.33
C LEU A 105 -14.99 -5.62 -1.67
N ALA A 106 -13.84 -5.77 -1.00
CA ALA A 106 -12.95 -6.92 -1.17
C ALA A 106 -13.69 -8.24 -0.95
N THR A 107 -14.51 -8.31 0.10
CA THR A 107 -15.33 -9.48 0.40
C THR A 107 -16.36 -9.78 -0.70
N VAL A 108 -17.03 -8.76 -1.24
CA VAL A 108 -17.99 -8.91 -2.35
C VAL A 108 -17.29 -9.42 -3.62
N PHE A 109 -16.17 -8.81 -4.01
CA PHE A 109 -15.40 -9.22 -5.20
C PHE A 109 -14.83 -10.63 -5.05
N PHE A 110 -14.32 -10.97 -3.87
CA PHE A 110 -13.84 -12.31 -3.55
C PHE A 110 -14.97 -13.33 -3.61
N ALA A 111 -16.10 -13.07 -2.94
CA ALA A 111 -17.27 -13.95 -2.95
C ALA A 111 -17.80 -14.17 -4.38
N ALA A 112 -17.88 -13.12 -5.19
CA ALA A 112 -18.28 -13.23 -6.60
C ALA A 112 -17.33 -14.13 -7.40
N ARG A 113 -16.01 -14.02 -7.18
CA ARG A 113 -15.00 -14.88 -7.81
C ARG A 113 -15.17 -16.35 -7.40
N ILE A 114 -15.32 -16.63 -6.10
CA ILE A 114 -15.48 -17.99 -5.59
C ILE A 114 -16.80 -18.61 -6.04
N PHE A 115 -17.89 -17.85 -6.00
CA PHE A 115 -19.20 -18.30 -6.46
C PHE A 115 -19.16 -18.72 -7.94
N ALA A 116 -18.51 -17.92 -8.78
CA ALA A 116 -18.37 -18.22 -10.18
C ALA A 116 -17.52 -19.45 -10.50
N LYS A 117 -16.46 -19.69 -9.72
CA LYS A 117 -15.61 -20.88 -9.85
C LYS A 117 -16.34 -22.14 -9.37
N SER A 118 -17.00 -22.06 -8.21
CA SER A 118 -17.79 -23.16 -7.67
C SER A 118 -18.99 -23.52 -8.54
N SER A 119 -19.61 -22.54 -9.20
CA SER A 119 -20.71 -22.76 -10.15
C SER A 119 -20.26 -23.28 -11.52
N GLY A 120 -18.95 -23.48 -11.75
CA GLY A 120 -18.40 -23.96 -13.02
C GLY A 120 -18.33 -22.91 -14.14
N LEU A 121 -18.75 -21.67 -13.88
CA LEU A 121 -18.77 -20.58 -14.87
C LEU A 121 -17.37 -19.98 -15.14
N GLY A 122 -16.48 -20.05 -14.15
CA GLY A 122 -15.10 -19.53 -14.22
C GLY A 122 -14.04 -20.53 -14.72
N GLY A 123 -14.45 -21.70 -15.22
CA GLY A 123 -13.56 -22.81 -15.54
C GLY A 123 -12.99 -23.50 -14.29
N GLY A 124 -12.04 -24.41 -14.49
CA GLY A 124 -11.41 -25.16 -13.39
C GLY A 124 -10.61 -24.29 -12.40
N TRP A 125 -10.50 -24.81 -11.18
CA TRP A 125 -9.67 -24.28 -10.10
C TRP A 125 -8.20 -24.25 -10.51
N GLY A 126 -7.56 -23.09 -10.37
CA GLY A 126 -6.14 -22.90 -10.64
C GLY A 126 -5.35 -22.57 -9.37
N LEU A 127 -4.03 -22.60 -9.49
CA LEU A 127 -3.13 -22.14 -8.41
C LEU A 127 -3.37 -20.66 -8.05
N ASP A 128 -3.82 -19.85 -9.01
CA ASP A 128 -4.20 -18.46 -8.79
C ASP A 128 -5.37 -18.32 -7.81
N ASP A 129 -6.33 -19.25 -7.87
CA ASP A 129 -7.50 -19.28 -6.97
C ASP A 129 -7.10 -19.65 -5.53
N TYR A 130 -6.18 -20.60 -5.34
CA TYR A 130 -5.69 -20.95 -4.01
C TYR A 130 -4.86 -19.83 -3.38
N ALA A 131 -3.98 -19.20 -4.16
CA ALA A 131 -3.17 -18.08 -3.68
C ALA A 131 -4.03 -16.91 -3.20
N ILE A 132 -5.10 -16.56 -3.93
CA ILE A 132 -6.00 -15.47 -3.53
C ILE A 132 -6.87 -15.83 -2.31
N ILE A 133 -7.26 -17.10 -2.15
CA ILE A 133 -7.98 -17.55 -0.94
C ILE A 133 -7.12 -17.35 0.29
N VAL A 134 -5.86 -17.78 0.25
CA VAL A 134 -4.93 -17.59 1.38
C VAL A 134 -4.69 -16.10 1.62
N ALA A 135 -4.47 -15.31 0.57
CA ALA A 135 -4.31 -13.86 0.69
C ALA A 135 -5.54 -13.16 1.30
N TYR A 136 -6.76 -13.58 0.95
CA TYR A 136 -7.99 -13.03 1.54
C TYR A 136 -8.15 -13.39 3.02
N VAL A 137 -7.84 -14.63 3.40
CA VAL A 137 -7.87 -15.06 4.81
C VAL A 137 -6.87 -14.25 5.65
N LEU A 138 -5.64 -14.07 5.15
CA LEU A 138 -4.64 -13.22 5.81
C LEU A 138 -5.08 -11.76 5.86
N GLY A 139 -5.61 -11.20 4.76
CA GLY A 139 -6.11 -9.83 4.71
C GLY A 139 -7.27 -9.58 5.68
N THR A 140 -8.14 -10.57 5.87
CA THR A 140 -9.22 -10.54 6.85
C THR A 140 -8.66 -10.54 8.28
N ALA A 141 -7.71 -11.42 8.57
CA ALA A 141 -7.06 -11.48 9.87
C ALA A 141 -6.30 -10.17 10.20
N ILE A 142 -5.60 -9.57 9.24
CA ILE A 142 -4.95 -8.25 9.38
C ILE A 142 -5.96 -7.17 9.76
N TYR A 143 -7.15 -7.15 9.14
CA TYR A 143 -8.22 -6.21 9.48
C TYR A 143 -8.67 -6.36 10.94
N PHE A 144 -8.96 -7.59 11.38
CA PHE A 144 -9.38 -7.86 12.77
C PHE A 144 -8.28 -7.59 13.80
N LEU A 145 -7.02 -7.93 13.50
CA LEU A 145 -5.88 -7.61 14.35
C LEU A 145 -5.69 -6.09 14.48
N GLY A 146 -5.84 -5.36 13.37
CA GLY A 146 -5.83 -3.89 13.37
C GLY A 146 -6.89 -3.30 14.29
N MET A 147 -8.14 -3.77 14.21
CA MET A 147 -9.21 -3.36 15.13
C MET A 147 -8.88 -3.69 16.58
N GLN A 148 -8.32 -4.86 16.85
CA GLN A 148 -7.95 -5.25 18.22
C GLN A 148 -6.83 -4.35 18.78
N MET A 149 -5.84 -3.99 17.98
CA MET A 149 -4.81 -3.03 18.39
C MET A 149 -5.40 -1.66 18.73
N VAL A 150 -6.31 -1.15 17.89
CA VAL A 150 -6.98 0.15 18.17
C VAL A 150 -7.80 0.07 19.46
N ARG A 151 -8.48 -1.07 19.75
CA ARG A 151 -9.20 -1.28 21.01
C ARG A 151 -8.29 -1.22 22.23
N LEU A 152 -7.07 -1.75 22.13
CA LEU A 152 -6.06 -1.68 23.18
C LEU A 152 -5.45 -0.28 23.33
N GLY A 153 -5.76 0.66 22.44
CA GLY A 153 -5.27 2.04 22.49
C GLY A 153 -4.25 2.40 21.40
N PHE A 154 -4.05 1.54 20.40
CA PHE A 154 -3.15 1.86 19.29
C PHE A 154 -3.63 3.10 18.50
N GLY A 155 -2.71 4.04 18.23
CA GLY A 155 -3.00 5.35 17.65
C GLY A 155 -3.37 6.44 18.67
N ALA A 156 -3.58 6.12 19.94
CA ALA A 156 -3.56 7.09 21.03
C ALA A 156 -2.12 7.40 21.46
N ASN A 157 -1.92 8.32 22.40
CA ASN A 157 -0.60 8.50 22.97
C ASN A 157 -0.17 7.27 23.76
N ILE A 158 1.08 6.84 23.60
CA ILE A 158 1.60 5.63 24.27
C ILE A 158 1.47 5.68 25.80
N TRP A 159 1.60 6.87 26.40
CA TRP A 159 1.46 7.08 27.85
C TRP A 159 0.01 7.05 28.35
N ASP A 160 -0.99 7.13 27.46
CA ASP A 160 -2.42 7.04 27.82
C ASP A 160 -2.93 5.58 27.85
N ILE A 161 -2.08 4.62 27.47
CA ILE A 161 -2.41 3.20 27.41
C ILE A 161 -2.22 2.59 28.80
N THR A 162 -3.31 2.11 29.38
CA THR A 162 -3.29 1.46 30.69
C THR A 162 -4.20 0.24 30.74
N PRO A 163 -3.74 -0.88 31.34
CA PRO A 163 -2.44 -1.09 31.99
C PRO A 163 -1.24 -1.11 31.01
N GLN A 164 -0.02 -0.85 31.50
CA GLN A 164 1.19 -0.83 30.66
C GLN A 164 1.49 -2.18 29.98
N SER A 165 0.97 -3.29 30.51
CA SER A 165 1.00 -4.61 29.86
C SER A 165 0.36 -4.62 28.47
N ASP A 166 -0.62 -3.73 28.23
CA ASP A 166 -1.30 -3.62 26.95
C ASP A 166 -0.36 -3.06 25.87
N ILE A 167 0.65 -2.27 26.24
CA ILE A 167 1.69 -1.78 25.32
C ILE A 167 2.47 -2.97 24.75
N THR A 168 2.91 -3.89 25.61
CA THR A 168 3.58 -5.12 25.17
C THR A 168 2.67 -5.97 24.29
N LEU A 169 1.38 -6.11 24.64
CA LEU A 169 0.42 -6.85 23.83
C LEU A 169 0.24 -6.22 22.45
N ILE A 170 0.13 -4.89 22.38
CA ILE A 170 0.06 -4.13 21.13
C ILE A 170 1.28 -4.42 20.26
N TYR A 171 2.50 -4.37 20.80
CA TYR A 171 3.71 -4.65 20.01
C TYR A 171 3.77 -6.11 19.53
N LYS A 172 3.27 -7.08 20.31
CA LYS A 172 3.12 -8.47 19.85
C LYS A 172 2.14 -8.59 18.68
N LEU A 173 0.99 -7.93 18.76
CA LEU A 173 0.00 -7.89 17.67
C LEU A 173 0.53 -7.16 16.44
N PHE A 174 1.27 -6.06 16.64
CA PHE A 174 1.94 -5.30 15.58
C PHE A 174 2.90 -6.19 14.80
N GLN A 175 3.72 -6.96 15.52
CA GLN A 175 4.68 -7.88 14.95
C GLN A 175 3.99 -8.96 14.10
N GLY A 176 2.93 -9.57 14.63
CA GLY A 176 2.13 -10.54 13.88
C GLY A 176 1.50 -9.93 12.62
N LEU A 177 0.93 -8.73 12.75
CA LEU A 177 0.33 -8.01 11.62
C LEU A 177 1.36 -7.69 10.53
N ALA A 178 2.56 -7.23 10.90
CA ALA A 178 3.63 -6.91 9.96
C ALA A 178 4.03 -8.13 9.10
N VAL A 179 4.26 -9.27 9.75
CA VAL A 179 4.62 -10.52 9.06
C VAL A 179 3.49 -10.99 8.15
N MET A 180 2.25 -11.00 8.65
CA MET A 180 1.07 -11.38 7.86
C MET A 180 0.89 -10.46 6.64
N TYR A 181 1.13 -9.16 6.81
CA TYR A 181 1.06 -8.18 5.74
C TYR A 181 2.04 -8.50 4.60
N LYS A 182 3.32 -8.80 4.90
CA LYS A 182 4.33 -9.13 3.86
C LYS A 182 3.91 -10.37 3.05
N ILE A 183 3.45 -11.40 3.75
CA ILE A 183 3.02 -12.66 3.13
C ILE A 183 1.75 -12.43 2.29
N GLN A 184 0.78 -11.67 2.81
CA GLN A 184 -0.48 -11.40 2.12
C GLN A 184 -0.25 -10.64 0.80
N ILE A 185 0.55 -9.57 0.81
CA ILE A 185 0.84 -8.78 -0.38
C ILE A 185 1.62 -9.61 -1.41
N SER A 186 2.60 -10.40 -0.95
CA SER A 186 3.34 -11.31 -1.83
C SER A 186 2.41 -12.32 -2.50
N LEU A 187 1.49 -12.95 -1.75
CA LEU A 187 0.50 -13.90 -2.30
C LEU A 187 -0.50 -13.25 -3.26
N ALA A 188 -0.94 -12.01 -2.98
CA ALA A 188 -1.81 -11.27 -3.87
C ALA A 188 -1.14 -11.02 -5.23
N LYS A 189 0.13 -10.59 -5.23
CA LYS A 189 0.94 -10.41 -6.44
C LYS A 189 1.13 -11.73 -7.20
N ILE A 190 1.44 -12.82 -6.49
CA ILE A 190 1.60 -14.16 -7.08
C ILE A 190 0.30 -14.62 -7.74
N SER A 191 -0.86 -14.43 -7.11
CA SER A 191 -2.16 -14.78 -7.70
C SER A 191 -2.39 -14.06 -9.04
N VAL A 192 -2.06 -12.78 -9.11
CA VAL A 192 -2.16 -11.96 -10.33
C VAL A 192 -1.22 -12.49 -11.43
N ILE A 193 0.02 -12.86 -11.11
CA ILE A 193 0.98 -13.41 -12.07
C ILE A 193 0.58 -14.81 -12.54
N LEU A 194 0.04 -15.65 -11.65
CA LEU A 194 -0.47 -16.98 -12.00
C LEU A 194 -1.68 -16.88 -12.93
N PHE A 195 -2.57 -15.90 -12.72
CA PHE A 195 -3.67 -15.61 -13.63
C PHE A 195 -3.15 -15.19 -15.02
N LEU A 196 -2.10 -14.37 -15.08
CA LEU A 196 -1.43 -13.96 -16.31
C LEU A 196 -0.84 -15.14 -17.10
N LEU A 197 -0.18 -16.07 -16.39
CA LEU A 197 0.38 -17.30 -16.96
C LEU A 197 -0.69 -18.19 -17.64
N ARG A 198 -1.95 -18.10 -17.18
CA ARG A 198 -3.06 -18.83 -17.79
C ARG A 198 -3.48 -18.21 -19.13
N ILE A 199 -3.37 -16.89 -19.26
CA ILE A 199 -3.81 -16.13 -20.45
C ILE A 199 -2.75 -16.10 -21.55
N PHE A 200 -1.51 -15.81 -21.17
CA PHE A 200 -0.40 -15.69 -22.10
C PHE A 200 0.42 -16.97 -22.10
N GLN A 201 0.45 -17.65 -23.25
CA GLN A 201 1.15 -18.91 -23.43
C GLN A 201 2.52 -18.74 -24.10
N THR A 202 2.99 -17.51 -24.33
CA THR A 202 4.30 -17.24 -24.95
C THR A 202 5.43 -17.76 -24.05
N PRO A 203 6.42 -18.51 -24.56
CA PRO A 203 7.48 -19.10 -23.74
C PRO A 203 8.30 -18.04 -22.98
N LYS A 204 8.66 -16.93 -23.63
CA LYS A 204 9.39 -15.81 -23.01
C LYS A 204 8.63 -15.23 -21.81
N PHE A 205 7.33 -14.98 -21.99
CA PHE A 205 6.45 -14.49 -20.93
C PHE A 205 6.37 -15.47 -19.75
N ARG A 206 6.35 -16.79 -20.01
CA ARG A 206 6.32 -17.80 -18.95
C ARG A 206 7.60 -17.80 -18.11
N TYR A 207 8.77 -17.77 -18.74
CA TYR A 207 10.05 -17.70 -18.01
C TYR A 207 10.14 -16.42 -17.16
N LEU A 208 9.77 -15.27 -17.72
CA LEU A 208 9.76 -13.99 -16.98
C LEU A 208 8.76 -14.01 -15.79
N SER A 209 7.58 -14.59 -15.99
CA SER A 209 6.57 -14.72 -14.93
C SER A 209 7.02 -15.65 -13.81
N TYR A 210 7.63 -16.80 -14.13
CA TYR A 210 8.17 -17.71 -13.10
C TYR A 210 9.33 -17.07 -12.34
N ALA A 211 10.21 -16.32 -13.03
CA ALA A 211 11.27 -15.55 -12.37
C ALA A 211 10.67 -14.49 -11.42
N LEU A 212 9.62 -13.77 -11.84
CA LEU A 212 8.97 -12.78 -10.99
C LEU A 212 8.26 -13.41 -9.78
N ILE A 213 7.63 -14.59 -9.94
CA ILE A 213 7.06 -15.35 -8.82
C ILE A 213 8.16 -15.73 -7.82
N ALA A 214 9.29 -16.25 -8.31
CA ALA A 214 10.42 -16.65 -7.46
C ALA A 214 10.98 -15.44 -6.70
N THR A 215 11.25 -14.34 -7.40
CA THR A 215 11.76 -13.09 -6.80
C THR A 215 10.79 -12.51 -5.78
N ASN A 216 9.50 -12.41 -6.10
CA ASN A 216 8.48 -11.87 -5.20
C ASN A 216 8.27 -12.77 -3.96
N SER A 217 8.38 -14.09 -4.12
CA SER A 217 8.35 -15.04 -3.00
C SER A 217 9.57 -14.87 -2.10
N ALA A 218 10.76 -14.76 -2.69
CA ALA A 218 12.01 -14.54 -1.96
C ALA A 218 11.98 -13.22 -1.17
N ILE A 219 11.50 -12.13 -1.79
CA ILE A 219 11.33 -10.83 -1.13
C ILE A 219 10.35 -10.95 0.05
N GLY A 220 9.17 -11.58 -0.16
CA GLY A 220 8.17 -11.76 0.89
C GLY A 220 8.69 -12.56 2.08
N ILE A 221 9.39 -13.67 1.83
CA ILE A 221 10.00 -14.51 2.86
C ILE A 221 11.11 -13.75 3.59
N THR A 222 11.99 -13.07 2.86
CA THR A 222 13.11 -12.32 3.44
C THR A 222 12.60 -11.26 4.41
N TRP A 223 11.63 -10.43 3.99
CA TRP A 223 11.10 -9.38 4.85
C TRP A 223 10.28 -9.94 6.03
N ALA A 224 9.55 -11.03 5.83
CA ALA A 224 8.88 -11.73 6.94
C ALA A 224 9.88 -12.24 7.99
N CYS A 225 11.03 -12.78 7.56
CA CYS A 225 12.11 -13.20 8.45
C CYS A 225 12.80 -12.01 9.12
N VAL A 226 13.08 -10.94 8.38
CA VAL A 226 13.67 -9.70 8.93
C VAL A 226 12.78 -9.13 10.01
N ASP A 227 11.48 -9.00 9.77
CA ASP A 227 10.54 -8.53 10.79
C ASP A 227 10.54 -9.49 11.99
N SER A 228 10.45 -10.81 11.76
CA SER A 228 10.38 -11.81 12.83
C SER A 228 11.62 -11.85 13.73
N PHE A 229 12.81 -11.59 13.17
CA PHE A 229 14.10 -11.69 13.85
C PHE A 229 14.84 -10.36 13.91
N ARG A 230 14.11 -9.24 13.95
CA ARG A 230 14.71 -7.89 13.92
C ARG A 230 15.56 -7.54 15.14
N CYS A 231 15.36 -8.23 16.26
CA CYS A 231 16.07 -8.01 17.52
C CYS A 231 16.70 -9.31 18.06
N LEU A 232 17.85 -9.17 18.72
CA LEU A 232 18.49 -10.20 19.52
C LEU A 232 18.69 -9.71 20.96
N PRO A 233 18.09 -10.41 21.96
CA PRO A 233 17.11 -11.50 21.85
C PRO A 233 15.74 -11.06 21.26
N THR A 234 14.99 -12.00 20.69
CA THR A 234 13.78 -11.71 19.90
C THR A 234 12.67 -11.05 20.71
N HIS A 235 12.58 -11.31 22.01
CA HIS A 235 11.53 -10.73 22.87
C HIS A 235 11.64 -9.22 23.03
N LEU A 236 12.84 -8.65 22.82
CA LEU A 236 13.03 -7.19 22.78
C LEU A 236 12.21 -6.51 21.67
N THR A 237 11.74 -7.27 20.67
CA THR A 237 10.83 -6.76 19.65
C THR A 237 9.54 -6.18 20.24
N TRP A 238 9.04 -6.76 21.34
CA TRP A 238 7.80 -6.34 22.00
C TRP A 238 7.98 -5.89 23.45
N ASP A 239 9.08 -6.26 24.11
CA ASP A 239 9.42 -5.83 25.47
C ASP A 239 10.44 -4.68 25.48
N GLY A 240 11.12 -4.41 24.36
CA GLY A 240 12.19 -3.41 24.27
C GLY A 240 11.72 -1.97 24.47
N TRP A 241 10.41 -1.69 24.45
CA TRP A 241 9.90 -0.36 24.79
C TRP A 241 10.19 0.02 26.25
N MET A 242 10.42 -0.96 27.14
CA MET A 242 10.69 -0.72 28.56
C MET A 242 12.13 -0.22 28.81
N GLY A 243 13.08 -0.51 27.92
CA GLY A 243 14.49 -0.14 28.08
C GLY A 243 15.21 -0.83 29.25
N GLU A 244 14.63 -1.87 29.85
CA GLU A 244 15.18 -2.56 31.02
C GLU A 244 16.29 -3.57 30.66
N GLU A 245 16.30 -4.05 29.42
CA GLU A 245 17.25 -5.05 28.94
C GLU A 245 18.05 -4.53 27.76
N THR A 246 19.37 -4.78 27.78
CA THR A 246 20.25 -4.43 26.67
C THR A 246 20.15 -5.48 25.56
N GLY A 247 19.99 -5.04 24.31
CA GLY A 247 20.12 -5.90 23.15
C GLY A 247 20.39 -5.14 21.88
N LYS A 248 20.52 -5.87 20.77
CA LYS A 248 20.79 -5.31 19.45
C LYS A 248 19.57 -5.51 18.56
N CYS A 249 19.07 -4.42 17.99
CA CYS A 249 17.97 -4.42 17.03
C CYS A 249 18.41 -3.74 15.74
N ILE A 250 17.84 -4.18 14.61
CA ILE A 250 17.98 -3.50 13.33
C ILE A 250 17.22 -2.16 13.40
N ASN A 251 17.71 -1.13 12.71
CA ASN A 251 16.99 0.13 12.58
C ASN A 251 15.64 -0.10 11.87
N PHE A 252 14.56 0.08 12.62
CA PHE A 252 13.20 -0.16 12.17
C PHE A 252 12.76 0.80 11.06
N ILE A 253 13.17 2.06 11.14
CA ILE A 253 12.80 3.10 10.17
C ILE A 253 13.42 2.79 8.82
N ASP A 254 14.73 2.52 8.82
CA ASP A 254 15.47 2.20 7.59
C ASP A 254 14.95 0.91 6.95
N SER A 255 14.67 -0.11 7.78
CA SER A 255 14.13 -1.39 7.30
C SER A 255 12.77 -1.22 6.61
N ILE A 256 11.85 -0.46 7.19
CA ILE A 256 10.55 -0.17 6.56
C ILE A 256 10.74 0.57 5.25
N LEU A 257 11.64 1.56 5.23
CA LEU A 257 11.86 2.39 4.06
C LEU A 257 12.40 1.58 2.88
N VAL A 258 13.42 0.75 3.12
CA VAL A 258 13.97 -0.16 2.10
C VAL A 258 12.90 -1.15 1.62
N ASN A 259 12.14 -1.75 2.54
CA ASN A 259 11.04 -2.65 2.17
C ASN A 259 10.03 -1.95 1.24
N CYS A 260 9.65 -0.72 1.56
CA CYS A 260 8.69 0.03 0.76
C CYS A 260 9.20 0.33 -0.64
N LEU A 261 10.46 0.75 -0.78
CA LEU A 261 11.09 0.99 -2.08
C LEU A 261 11.15 -0.29 -2.93
N VAL A 262 11.58 -1.41 -2.33
CA VAL A 262 11.59 -2.71 -3.00
C VAL A 262 10.18 -3.11 -3.45
N ASN A 263 9.16 -2.87 -2.62
CA ASN A 263 7.78 -3.19 -2.96
C ASN A 263 7.28 -2.38 -4.18
N ILE A 264 7.54 -1.07 -4.20
CA ILE A 264 7.20 -0.17 -5.32
C ILE A 264 7.92 -0.60 -6.61
N PHE A 265 9.19 -0.98 -6.50
CA PHE A 265 9.96 -1.48 -7.65
C PHE A 265 9.34 -2.76 -8.24
N VAL A 266 9.00 -3.73 -7.40
CA VAL A 266 8.35 -4.97 -7.85
C VAL A 266 6.99 -4.69 -8.49
N ASP A 267 6.21 -3.77 -7.94
CA ASP A 267 4.92 -3.38 -8.53
C ASP A 267 5.08 -2.71 -9.90
N SER A 268 6.11 -1.88 -10.06
CA SER A 268 6.44 -1.25 -11.35
C SER A 268 6.80 -2.30 -12.41
N VAL A 269 7.61 -3.31 -12.04
CA VAL A 269 7.94 -4.44 -12.94
C VAL A 269 6.69 -5.23 -13.32
N LEU A 270 5.79 -5.46 -12.36
CA LEU A 270 4.54 -6.20 -12.58
C LEU A 270 3.61 -5.46 -13.56
N ILE A 271 3.60 -4.13 -13.54
CA ILE A 271 2.85 -3.30 -14.51
C ILE A 271 3.50 -3.34 -15.89
N LEU A 272 4.82 -3.19 -15.98
CA LEU A 272 5.54 -3.10 -17.25
C LEU A 272 5.52 -4.41 -18.04
N MET A 273 5.61 -5.56 -17.36
CA MET A 273 5.69 -6.88 -17.98
C MET A 273 4.54 -7.18 -18.97
N PRO A 274 3.24 -7.13 -18.57
CA PRO A 274 2.14 -7.42 -19.49
C PRO A 274 1.96 -6.34 -20.55
N VAL A 275 2.31 -5.07 -20.27
CA VAL A 275 2.22 -3.96 -21.24
C VAL A 275 3.20 -4.17 -22.39
N TYR A 276 4.44 -4.56 -22.08
CA TYR A 276 5.47 -4.82 -23.08
C TYR A 276 5.13 -6.00 -24.01
N GLU A 277 4.59 -7.09 -23.45
CA GLU A 277 4.22 -8.26 -24.26
C GLU A 277 3.08 -7.93 -25.25
N VAL A 278 2.18 -7.04 -24.86
CA VAL A 278 0.99 -6.70 -25.65
C VAL A 278 1.24 -5.59 -26.65
N SER A 279 2.21 -4.70 -26.42
CA SER A 279 2.63 -3.73 -27.43
C SER A 279 3.28 -4.41 -28.65
N LYS A 280 3.91 -5.57 -28.46
CA LYS A 280 4.59 -6.32 -29.53
C LYS A 280 3.70 -7.26 -30.33
N LEU A 281 2.50 -7.60 -29.84
CA LEU A 281 1.66 -8.61 -30.46
C LEU A 281 0.30 -8.03 -30.86
N GLN A 282 -0.08 -8.19 -32.14
CA GLN A 282 -1.41 -7.82 -32.66
C GLN A 282 -2.50 -8.72 -32.05
N MET A 283 -2.85 -8.45 -30.80
CA MET A 283 -3.78 -9.28 -30.04
C MET A 283 -5.24 -8.85 -30.23
N PRO A 284 -6.19 -9.80 -30.17
CA PRO A 284 -7.62 -9.49 -30.20
C PRO A 284 -8.01 -8.60 -29.02
N LEU A 285 -9.02 -7.75 -29.22
CA LEU A 285 -9.49 -6.71 -28.28
C LEU A 285 -9.67 -7.22 -26.83
N ARG A 286 -10.09 -8.48 -26.68
CA ARG A 286 -10.25 -9.14 -25.38
C ARG A 286 -8.94 -9.22 -24.57
N LYS A 287 -7.82 -9.55 -25.20
CA LYS A 287 -6.52 -9.62 -24.50
C LYS A 287 -6.00 -8.21 -24.18
N LYS A 288 -6.16 -7.27 -25.11
CA LYS A 288 -5.83 -5.85 -24.91
C LYS A 288 -6.56 -5.23 -23.72
N LEU A 289 -7.85 -5.51 -23.56
CA LEU A 289 -8.65 -5.00 -22.43
C LEU A 289 -8.25 -5.65 -21.09
N THR A 290 -7.77 -6.90 -21.09
CA THR A 290 -7.25 -7.52 -19.86
C THR A 290 -6.00 -6.78 -19.39
N VAL A 291 -5.11 -6.45 -20.32
CA VAL A 291 -3.85 -5.75 -20.02
C VAL A 291 -4.11 -4.34 -19.53
N ALA A 292 -5.08 -3.64 -20.14
CA ALA A 292 -5.54 -2.35 -19.66
C ALA A 292 -6.03 -2.41 -18.20
N LEU A 293 -6.79 -3.45 -17.83
CA LEU A 293 -7.23 -3.64 -16.44
C LEU A 293 -6.07 -3.93 -15.50
N MET A 294 -5.06 -4.68 -15.94
CA MET A 294 -3.88 -4.95 -15.11
C MET A 294 -3.02 -3.71 -14.90
N PHE A 295 -2.93 -2.85 -15.91
CA PHE A 295 -2.28 -1.55 -15.78
C PHE A 295 -2.99 -0.69 -14.73
N VAL A 296 -4.32 -0.59 -14.80
CA VAL A 296 -5.13 0.16 -13.81
C VAL A 296 -5.00 -0.46 -12.42
N VAL A 297 -5.04 -1.79 -12.31
CA VAL A 297 -4.91 -2.50 -11.03
C VAL A 297 -3.53 -2.27 -10.41
N GLY A 298 -2.47 -2.43 -11.18
CA GLY A 298 -1.11 -2.24 -10.69
C GLY A 298 -0.84 -0.79 -10.33
N SER A 299 -1.33 0.18 -11.14
CA SER A 299 -1.15 1.60 -10.87
C SER A 299 -1.79 2.03 -9.55
N VAL A 300 -3.01 1.56 -9.27
CA VAL A 300 -3.69 1.83 -7.99
C VAL A 300 -2.88 1.30 -6.81
N LEU A 301 -2.32 0.08 -6.90
CA LEU A 301 -1.49 -0.48 -5.83
C LEU A 301 -0.18 0.29 -5.64
N THR A 302 0.48 0.72 -6.73
CA THR A 302 1.67 1.56 -6.63
C THR A 302 1.37 2.91 -5.96
N ILE A 303 0.24 3.54 -6.28
CA ILE A 303 -0.16 4.82 -5.68
C ILE A 303 -0.38 4.66 -4.18
N ILE A 304 -1.07 3.60 -3.75
CA ILE A 304 -1.30 3.33 -2.33
C ILE A 304 0.02 3.07 -1.60
N ALA A 305 0.94 2.32 -2.21
CA ALA A 305 2.26 2.06 -1.66
C ALA A 305 3.07 3.37 -1.49
N ILE A 306 2.98 4.30 -2.44
CA ILE A 306 3.59 5.63 -2.36
C ILE A 306 2.98 6.46 -1.23
N ILE A 307 1.65 6.54 -1.14
CA ILE A 307 0.97 7.29 -0.08
C ILE A 307 1.40 6.78 1.29
N ARG A 308 1.47 5.45 1.47
CA ARG A 308 1.92 4.84 2.72
C ARG A 308 3.34 5.29 3.09
N VAL A 309 4.23 5.37 2.11
CA VAL A 309 5.62 5.80 2.31
C VAL A 309 5.71 7.25 2.74
N ILE A 310 4.96 8.15 2.09
CA ILE A 310 4.92 9.58 2.43
C ILE A 310 4.38 9.75 3.86
N VAL A 311 3.27 9.09 4.16
CA VAL A 311 2.64 9.14 5.48
C VAL A 311 3.57 8.60 6.56
N PHE A 312 4.27 7.49 6.29
CA PHE A 312 5.27 6.95 7.21
C PHE A 312 6.42 7.94 7.43
N TRP A 313 6.95 8.51 6.35
CA TRP A 313 8.04 9.47 6.42
C TRP A 313 7.69 10.67 7.30
N ASN A 314 6.50 11.23 7.12
CA ASN A 314 6.06 12.41 7.87
C ASN A 314 5.82 12.12 9.36
N ASN A 315 5.55 10.85 9.73
CA ASN A 315 5.21 10.45 11.09
C ASN A 315 6.29 9.60 11.79
N ARG A 316 7.48 9.45 11.18
CA ARG A 316 8.54 8.57 11.72
C ARG A 316 9.20 9.08 13.00
N TRP A 317 9.11 10.37 13.27
CA TRP A 317 9.82 11.02 14.38
C TRP A 317 8.95 11.18 15.62
N GLY A 318 9.60 11.05 16.79
CA GLY A 318 9.03 11.37 18.09
C GLY A 318 8.88 10.18 19.04
N TYR A 319 8.72 10.49 20.32
CA TYR A 319 8.59 9.50 21.39
C TYR A 319 7.27 8.73 21.38
N ASN A 320 6.26 9.27 20.70
CA ASN A 320 4.92 8.69 20.64
C ASN A 320 4.78 7.73 19.46
N GLN A 321 5.44 6.58 19.57
CA GLN A 321 5.52 5.58 18.51
C GLN A 321 4.14 5.03 18.13
N THR A 322 3.27 4.79 19.11
CA THR A 322 1.90 4.28 18.88
C THR A 322 1.07 5.20 17.99
N LYS A 323 1.18 6.51 18.19
CA LYS A 323 0.52 7.52 17.35
C LYS A 323 1.18 7.65 15.98
N GLY A 324 2.52 7.71 15.93
CA GLY A 324 3.26 7.88 14.67
C GLY A 324 3.11 6.70 13.71
N LEU A 325 2.98 5.48 14.23
CA LEU A 325 2.83 4.26 13.44
C LEU A 325 1.38 3.93 13.06
N TYR A 326 0.40 4.59 13.66
CA TYR A 326 -1.02 4.36 13.34
C TYR A 326 -1.34 4.58 11.86
N PRO A 327 -0.93 5.70 11.22
CA PRO A 327 -1.16 5.91 9.80
C PRO A 327 -0.53 4.83 8.91
N LEU A 328 0.66 4.30 9.27
CA LEU A 328 1.32 3.22 8.54
C LEU A 328 0.48 1.94 8.49
N ILE A 329 -0.05 1.51 9.65
CA ILE A 329 -0.90 0.31 9.72
C ILE A 329 -2.21 0.56 9.00
N TYR A 330 -2.81 1.73 9.21
CA TYR A 330 -4.06 2.12 8.58
C TYR A 330 -4.00 1.99 7.05
N TRP A 331 -2.94 2.53 6.43
CA TRP A 331 -2.72 2.40 4.98
C TRP A 331 -2.37 0.96 4.56
N SER A 332 -1.65 0.21 5.40
CA SER A 332 -1.34 -1.20 5.11
C SER A 332 -2.59 -2.08 5.09
N VAL A 333 -3.55 -1.83 5.98
CA VAL A 333 -4.85 -2.53 5.98
C VAL A 333 -5.63 -2.23 4.70
N ILE A 334 -5.68 -0.96 4.28
CA ILE A 334 -6.33 -0.54 3.03
C ILE A 334 -5.66 -1.20 1.82
N GLU A 335 -4.33 -1.19 1.76
CA GLU A 335 -3.53 -1.81 0.70
C GLU A 335 -3.84 -3.31 0.59
N CYS A 336 -3.94 -4.04 1.70
CA CYS A 336 -4.33 -5.45 1.70
C CYS A 336 -5.70 -5.66 1.04
N GLN A 337 -6.73 -4.89 1.42
CA GLN A 337 -8.08 -5.08 0.87
C GLN A 337 -8.13 -4.73 -0.61
N ILE A 338 -7.49 -3.63 -1.02
CA ILE A 338 -7.45 -3.20 -2.41
C ILE A 338 -6.66 -4.21 -3.25
N SER A 339 -5.58 -4.79 -2.74
CA SER A 339 -4.83 -5.85 -3.44
C SER A 339 -5.70 -7.08 -3.75
N VAL A 340 -6.57 -7.48 -2.82
CA VAL A 340 -7.50 -8.59 -3.05
C VAL A 340 -8.57 -8.22 -4.06
N MET A 341 -9.17 -7.02 -3.95
CA MET A 341 -10.12 -6.51 -4.95
C MET A 341 -9.51 -6.56 -6.35
N CYS A 342 -8.32 -5.97 -6.48
CA CYS A 342 -7.52 -5.91 -7.68
C CYS A 342 -7.24 -7.29 -8.29
N ALA A 343 -6.86 -8.28 -7.48
CA ALA A 343 -6.63 -9.65 -7.94
C ALA A 343 -7.93 -10.37 -8.38
N CYS A 344 -9.08 -9.95 -7.88
CA CYS A 344 -10.38 -10.51 -8.25
C CYS A 344 -10.97 -9.87 -9.53
N LEU A 345 -10.59 -8.64 -9.89
CA LEU A 345 -11.11 -7.91 -11.05
C LEU A 345 -10.95 -8.63 -12.41
N PRO A 346 -9.80 -9.24 -12.73
CA PRO A 346 -9.64 -9.91 -14.02
C PRO A 346 -10.58 -11.12 -14.19
N ALA A 347 -10.86 -11.85 -13.11
CA ALA A 347 -11.77 -12.98 -13.11
C ALA A 347 -13.24 -12.53 -13.12
N SER A 348 -13.61 -11.51 -12.34
CA SER A 348 -14.97 -10.97 -12.30
C SER A 348 -15.42 -10.43 -13.66
N ARG A 349 -14.52 -9.82 -14.45
CA ARG A 349 -14.85 -9.37 -15.81
C ARG A 349 -15.30 -10.51 -16.73
N ALA A 350 -14.64 -11.67 -16.64
CA ALA A 350 -14.95 -12.83 -17.49
C ALA A 350 -16.36 -13.35 -17.19
N LEU A 351 -16.84 -13.10 -15.98
CA LEU A 351 -18.15 -13.48 -15.50
C LEU A 351 -19.20 -12.44 -15.85
N LEU A 352 -18.90 -11.15 -15.69
CA LEU A 352 -19.79 -10.06 -16.10
C LEU A 352 -20.09 -10.09 -17.60
N GLY A 353 -19.10 -10.41 -18.44
CA GLY A 353 -19.32 -10.57 -19.89
C GLY A 353 -20.19 -11.78 -20.26
N ARG A 354 -20.44 -12.70 -19.33
CA ARG A 354 -21.29 -13.89 -19.55
C ARG A 354 -22.66 -13.76 -18.88
N TRP A 355 -22.78 -13.02 -17.78
CA TRP A 355 -24.03 -12.75 -17.07
C TRP A 355 -24.80 -11.57 -17.66
N PHE A 356 -24.09 -10.54 -18.12
CA PHE A 356 -24.69 -9.34 -18.71
C PHE A 356 -24.10 -9.10 -20.11
N PRO A 357 -24.40 -9.97 -21.10
CA PRO A 357 -23.98 -9.75 -22.49
C PRO A 357 -24.53 -8.43 -23.05
N ALA A 358 -25.63 -7.91 -22.50
CA ALA A 358 -26.23 -6.63 -22.87
C ALA A 358 -25.49 -5.39 -22.33
N PHE A 359 -24.83 -5.49 -21.16
CA PHE A 359 -24.07 -4.38 -20.57
C PHE A 359 -22.70 -4.20 -21.25
N MET A 360 -22.15 -5.29 -21.79
CA MET A 360 -20.89 -5.29 -22.54
C MET A 360 -21.21 -5.29 -24.04
N GLY A 361 -21.88 -4.22 -24.48
CA GLY A 361 -22.36 -3.99 -25.84
C GLY A 361 -21.36 -4.43 -26.90
N GLY A 362 -21.60 -5.61 -27.44
CA GLY A 362 -20.84 -6.20 -28.52
C GLY A 362 -21.74 -7.24 -29.11
N SER A 363 -22.56 -6.82 -30.06
CA SER A 363 -23.39 -7.66 -30.92
C SER A 363 -22.53 -8.74 -31.57
N SER A 364 -22.26 -9.81 -30.84
CA SER A 364 -21.90 -11.08 -31.41
C SER A 364 -23.19 -11.60 -32.00
N ARG A 365 -23.57 -11.08 -33.18
CA ARG A 365 -24.35 -11.86 -34.13
C ARG A 365 -23.52 -13.13 -34.29
N ARG A 366 -23.92 -14.18 -33.56
CA ARG A 366 -23.66 -15.54 -33.98
C ARG A 366 -24.39 -15.64 -35.31
N THR A 367 -23.70 -15.31 -36.38
CA THR A 367 -24.07 -15.83 -37.69
C THR A 367 -23.88 -17.33 -37.51
N TYR A 368 -24.96 -18.03 -37.14
CA TYR A 368 -25.06 -19.43 -37.46
C TYR A 368 -24.81 -19.47 -38.96
N ALA A 369 -23.66 -20.00 -39.37
CA ALA A 369 -23.50 -20.47 -40.71
C ALA A 369 -24.51 -21.61 -40.85
N SER A 370 -25.72 -21.27 -41.32
CA SER A 370 -26.57 -22.22 -42.00
C SER A 370 -25.72 -22.74 -43.17
N GLY A 371 -25.17 -23.94 -43.00
CA GLY A 371 -24.46 -24.62 -44.08
C GLY A 371 -25.37 -24.68 -45.31
N PRO A 372 -24.82 -24.58 -46.52
CA PRO A 372 -25.63 -24.70 -47.72
C PRO A 372 -26.28 -26.08 -47.71
N GLU A 373 -27.60 -26.07 -47.85
CA GLU A 373 -28.41 -27.26 -48.08
C GLU A 373 -28.00 -27.83 -49.45
N TYR A 374 -27.12 -28.82 -49.43
CA TYR A 374 -26.74 -29.54 -50.64
C TYR A 374 -27.93 -30.37 -51.11
N PHE A 375 -28.55 -29.92 -52.20
CA PHE A 375 -29.38 -30.76 -53.06
C PHE A 375 -28.57 -32.01 -53.44
N ASN A 376 -29.05 -33.18 -53.00
CA ASN A 376 -28.63 -34.45 -53.56
C ASN A 376 -29.17 -34.54 -54.99
N THR A 377 -28.27 -34.60 -55.96
CA THR A 377 -28.55 -35.17 -57.27
C THR A 377 -27.47 -36.20 -57.58
N ASP A 378 -27.98 -37.36 -57.99
CA ASP A 378 -27.28 -38.60 -58.28
C ASP A 378 -26.17 -38.47 -59.32
N GLY A 379 -25.24 -39.44 -59.30
CA GLY A 379 -24.50 -39.82 -60.49
C GLY A 379 -22.98 -39.81 -60.33
N TYR A 380 -22.42 -40.96 -59.97
CA TYR A 380 -21.01 -41.26 -60.09
C TYR A 380 -20.54 -41.16 -61.56
N ALA A 381 -19.57 -40.28 -61.84
CA ALA A 381 -18.62 -40.47 -62.94
C ALA A 381 -17.24 -39.97 -62.50
N ARG A 382 -16.28 -40.89 -62.60
CA ARG A 382 -14.89 -40.79 -62.17
C ARG A 382 -14.08 -40.08 -63.25
N GLN A 383 -13.44 -38.95 -62.95
CA GLN A 383 -12.41 -38.39 -63.82
C GLN A 383 -11.35 -37.64 -63.03
N ASP A 384 -10.10 -38.10 -63.16
CA ASP A 384 -8.88 -37.45 -62.71
C ASP A 384 -8.78 -36.03 -63.26
N SER A 385 -8.54 -35.05 -62.38
CA SER A 385 -7.96 -33.77 -62.81
C SER A 385 -7.18 -33.09 -61.70
N LYS A 386 -6.01 -32.58 -62.11
CA LYS A 386 -4.95 -31.95 -61.32
C LYS A 386 -5.48 -30.75 -60.53
N ILE A 387 -5.08 -30.64 -59.27
CA ILE A 387 -5.39 -29.49 -58.41
C ILE A 387 -4.62 -28.26 -58.92
N ASN A 388 -5.30 -27.38 -59.66
CA ASN A 388 -4.88 -26.00 -59.86
C ASN A 388 -5.51 -25.14 -58.76
N LYS A 389 -4.70 -24.57 -57.86
CA LYS A 389 -5.16 -23.56 -56.90
C LYS A 389 -5.06 -22.17 -57.55
N SER A 390 -6.19 -21.58 -57.93
CA SER A 390 -6.32 -20.14 -58.12
C SER A 390 -7.02 -19.53 -56.91
N VAL A 391 -6.46 -18.42 -56.40
CA VAL A 391 -7.06 -17.63 -55.32
C VAL A 391 -7.63 -16.37 -55.95
N THR A 392 -8.95 -16.21 -55.92
CA THR A 392 -9.65 -15.02 -56.39
C THR A 392 -9.92 -14.12 -55.18
N TYR A 393 -9.40 -12.89 -55.20
CA TYR A 393 -9.78 -11.84 -54.24
C TYR A 393 -10.81 -10.92 -54.90
N THR A 394 -11.96 -10.76 -54.26
CA THR A 394 -12.95 -9.73 -54.60
C THR A 394 -12.72 -8.51 -53.72
N VAL A 395 -12.29 -7.40 -54.33
CA VAL A 395 -12.20 -6.10 -53.67
C VAL A 395 -13.50 -5.36 -53.95
N ASN A 396 -14.28 -5.09 -52.89
CA ASN A 396 -15.52 -4.35 -52.99
C ASN A 396 -15.22 -2.88 -52.72
N TYR A 397 -15.25 -2.04 -53.75
CA TYR A 397 -15.17 -0.59 -53.59
C TYR A 397 -16.58 -0.08 -53.31
N GLY A 398 -16.81 0.46 -52.13
CA GLY A 398 -18.06 1.16 -51.82
C GLY A 398 -18.10 2.48 -52.59
N ASP A 399 -19.12 2.67 -53.42
CA ASP A 399 -19.35 3.93 -54.13
C ASP A 399 -19.65 5.05 -53.13
N ARG A 400 -18.84 6.11 -53.20
CA ARG A 400 -19.06 7.36 -52.47
C ARG A 400 -19.76 8.32 -53.42
N SER A 401 -21.02 8.61 -53.13
CA SER A 401 -21.88 9.52 -53.90
C SER A 401 -21.28 10.93 -53.98
N GLN A 402 -21.16 11.44 -55.21
CA GLN A 402 -20.77 12.80 -55.56
C GLN A 402 -21.82 13.83 -55.09
N HIS A 403 -21.37 14.85 -54.37
CA HIS A 403 -21.99 16.17 -54.42
C HIS A 403 -20.85 17.18 -54.59
N GLY A 404 -20.86 17.86 -55.73
CA GLY A 404 -19.82 18.80 -56.12
C GLY A 404 -20.05 20.16 -55.52
N ASP A 405 -18.96 20.81 -55.12
CA ASP A 405 -18.79 22.24 -55.33
C ASP A 405 -17.28 22.58 -55.40
N SER A 406 -16.88 22.93 -56.63
CA SER A 406 -16.04 24.04 -57.07
C SER A 406 -14.77 24.48 -56.30
N ASN A 407 -13.66 24.50 -57.07
CA ASN A 407 -12.43 25.33 -56.96
C ASN A 407 -11.56 25.15 -55.68
N SER A 408 -10.22 25.05 -55.72
CA SER A 408 -9.20 25.45 -56.71
C SER A 408 -7.85 24.81 -56.31
N ASP A 409 -7.09 24.38 -57.32
CA ASP A 409 -5.63 24.36 -57.52
C ASP A 409 -4.66 24.30 -56.31
N VAL A 410 -3.80 23.25 -56.24
CA VAL A 410 -2.31 23.24 -56.49
C VAL A 410 -1.52 23.85 -55.30
N GLU A 411 -0.47 23.31 -54.69
CA GLU A 411 0.63 22.40 -55.05
C GLU A 411 1.28 21.83 -53.77
N LEU A 412 2.06 20.75 -53.93
CA LEU A 412 2.92 20.14 -52.92
C LEU A 412 4.29 20.83 -52.82
N LEU A 413 4.91 20.71 -51.63
CA LEU A 413 6.33 20.40 -51.34
C LEU A 413 6.90 21.34 -50.26
N ASN A 414 7.36 20.81 -49.13
CA ASN A 414 8.74 20.32 -48.98
C ASN A 414 9.09 19.90 -47.55
N PHE A 415 10.16 19.11 -47.48
CA PHE A 415 10.72 18.42 -46.33
C PHE A 415 12.17 18.91 -46.09
N ARG A 416 12.53 19.43 -44.89
CA ARG A 416 13.82 19.19 -44.17
C ARG A 416 14.05 20.07 -42.91
N ILE A 417 14.31 19.39 -41.78
CA ILE A 417 15.46 19.38 -40.83
C ILE A 417 16.28 20.67 -40.48
N LEU A 418 16.49 20.85 -39.14
CA LEU A 418 17.47 21.65 -38.33
C LEU A 418 17.33 23.21 -38.42
N ASP A 419 17.38 24.02 -37.35
CA ASP A 419 18.34 24.13 -36.22
C ASP A 419 17.79 24.96 -35.03
N ILE A 420 18.53 24.97 -33.91
CA ILE A 420 18.40 25.82 -32.71
C ILE A 420 18.71 27.31 -33.00
N PRO A 421 18.16 28.27 -32.24
CA PRO A 421 19.03 29.31 -31.70
C PRO A 421 18.78 29.72 -30.24
N SER A 422 19.87 30.17 -29.64
CA SER A 422 20.08 30.81 -28.34
C SER A 422 19.65 32.29 -28.27
N VAL A 423 19.31 32.75 -27.04
CA VAL A 423 19.61 34.06 -26.39
C VAL A 423 19.26 35.37 -27.13
N ASP A 424 18.43 36.26 -26.53
CA ASP A 424 18.88 37.54 -25.91
C ASP A 424 17.75 38.39 -25.25
N LYS A 425 18.16 39.13 -24.19
CA LYS A 425 17.77 40.46 -23.66
C LYS A 425 16.33 40.95 -23.39
N THR A 426 16.14 41.28 -22.10
CA THR A 426 15.64 42.54 -21.47
C THR A 426 14.77 43.52 -22.27
N VAL A 427 13.60 43.84 -21.71
CA VAL A 427 12.87 45.11 -21.92
C VAL A 427 12.49 45.70 -20.55
N THR A 428 12.94 46.93 -20.32
CA THR A 428 12.51 47.86 -19.27
C THR A 428 11.11 48.39 -19.56
N ASP A 429 10.24 48.44 -18.56
CA ASP A 429 9.11 49.37 -18.56
C ASP A 429 9.06 50.16 -17.25
N SER A 430 8.85 51.46 -17.42
CA SER A 430 8.71 52.52 -16.43
C SER A 430 7.27 52.58 -15.94
N SER A 431 6.91 51.71 -14.99
CA SER A 431 5.74 51.90 -14.13
C SER A 431 6.06 51.32 -12.76
N GLY A 432 6.44 52.19 -11.83
CA GLY A 432 7.00 51.86 -10.51
C GLY A 432 6.06 51.11 -9.58
N THR A 433 5.85 49.83 -9.84
CA THR A 433 5.14 48.89 -8.95
C THR A 433 5.93 47.59 -8.87
N TYR A 434 6.72 47.42 -7.81
CA TYR A 434 7.46 46.19 -7.56
C TYR A 434 6.52 45.17 -6.90
N THR A 435 6.20 44.09 -7.61
CA THR A 435 5.63 42.87 -7.00
C THR A 435 6.75 41.86 -6.86
N GLY A 436 7.45 41.90 -5.72
CA GLY A 436 8.40 40.87 -5.33
C GLY A 436 7.69 39.82 -4.48
N THR A 437 7.63 38.57 -4.95
CA THR A 437 7.35 37.43 -4.10
C THR A 437 8.62 37.04 -3.36
N ALA A 438 8.79 37.55 -2.13
CA ALA A 438 9.82 37.08 -1.23
C ALA A 438 9.32 35.81 -0.52
N THR A 439 9.88 34.65 -0.88
CA THR A 439 9.72 33.42 -0.09
C THR A 439 10.77 33.44 1.02
N CYS A 440 10.36 33.75 2.25
CA CYS A 440 11.17 33.52 3.43
C CYS A 440 11.10 32.03 3.80
N GLU A 441 12.14 31.27 3.45
CA GLU A 441 12.33 29.91 3.95
C GLU A 441 12.92 29.99 5.36
N SER A 442 12.10 29.74 6.39
CA SER A 442 12.57 29.64 7.77
C SER A 442 13.18 28.26 8.00
N THR A 443 14.50 28.19 8.12
CA THR A 443 15.21 26.96 8.49
C THR A 443 15.01 26.69 9.98
N TYR A 444 14.05 25.83 10.33
CA TYR A 444 13.97 25.28 11.68
C TYR A 444 15.02 24.16 11.83
N GLN A 445 16.05 24.40 12.63
CA GLN A 445 16.94 23.32 13.09
C GLN A 445 16.17 22.45 14.09
N VAL A 446 15.66 21.32 13.61
CA VAL A 446 15.08 20.28 14.49
C VAL A 446 16.24 19.55 15.17
N GLN A 447 16.44 19.86 16.45
CA GLN A 447 17.38 19.13 17.29
C GLN A 447 16.82 17.71 17.50
N ARG A 448 17.49 16.71 16.93
CA ARG A 448 17.05 15.30 16.96
C ARG A 448 17.29 14.72 18.36
N PRO A 449 16.26 14.19 19.05
CA PRO A 449 16.50 13.35 20.21
C PRO A 449 17.11 12.01 19.78
N ALA A 450 17.98 11.46 20.63
CA ALA A 450 18.63 10.18 20.41
C ALA A 450 17.58 9.06 20.31
N VAL A 451 17.64 8.29 19.22
CA VAL A 451 16.86 7.05 19.12
C VAL A 451 17.48 6.04 20.09
N PRO A 452 16.71 5.36 20.95
CA PRO A 452 17.26 4.40 21.92
C PRO A 452 17.83 3.11 21.28
N TYR A 453 17.92 3.04 19.95
CA TYR A 453 18.42 1.88 19.22
C TYR A 453 19.42 2.29 18.14
N GLY A 454 20.69 2.30 18.53
CA GLY A 454 21.83 2.17 17.62
C GLY A 454 22.54 3.48 17.29
N ASN A 455 23.82 3.54 17.66
CA ASN A 455 24.78 4.48 17.07
C ASN A 455 25.16 4.01 15.67
N GLN A 456 24.90 4.83 14.64
CA GLN A 456 25.60 4.75 13.35
C GLN A 456 26.11 6.13 12.94
N THR A 457 27.20 6.11 12.19
CA THR A 457 27.92 7.27 11.65
C THR A 457 27.05 8.06 10.67
N GLU A 458 26.91 9.36 10.92
CA GLU A 458 25.98 10.30 10.28
C GLU A 458 26.08 10.40 8.74
N ALA A 459 27.20 10.01 8.12
CA ALA A 459 27.48 10.27 6.70
C ALA A 459 26.67 9.41 5.70
N SER A 460 26.36 8.14 6.01
CA SER A 460 25.63 7.26 5.10
C SER A 460 24.11 7.42 5.18
N ALA A 461 23.59 7.89 6.32
CA ALA A 461 22.17 8.20 6.50
C ALA A 461 21.77 9.49 5.76
N LEU A 462 22.66 10.48 5.72
CA LEU A 462 22.43 11.77 5.03
C LEU A 462 22.24 11.62 3.52
N HIS A 463 23.11 10.86 2.84
CA HIS A 463 22.97 10.65 1.38
C HIS A 463 21.71 9.90 0.98
N PHE A 464 21.25 8.96 1.81
CA PHE A 464 20.00 8.23 1.59
C PHE A 464 18.77 9.10 1.89
N GLU A 465 18.84 9.90 2.95
CA GLU A 465 17.79 10.85 3.34
C GLU A 465 17.59 11.95 2.28
N ASP A 466 18.66 12.45 1.64
CA ASP A 466 18.57 13.47 0.59
C ASP A 466 18.03 12.92 -0.73
N GLY A 467 18.45 11.71 -1.13
CA GLY A 467 17.88 11.03 -2.30
C GLY A 467 16.39 10.71 -2.12
N PHE A 468 15.98 10.38 -0.90
CA PHE A 468 14.59 10.10 -0.58
C PHE A 468 13.73 11.37 -0.44
N LYS A 469 14.27 12.46 0.12
CA LYS A 469 13.59 13.78 0.10
C LYS A 469 13.32 14.24 -1.33
N LEU A 470 14.28 14.04 -2.25
CA LEU A 470 14.10 14.31 -3.67
C LEU A 470 12.99 13.43 -4.28
N LEU A 471 12.93 12.15 -3.93
CA LEU A 471 11.86 11.25 -4.39
C LEU A 471 10.47 11.70 -3.88
N VAL A 472 10.36 12.07 -2.60
CA VAL A 472 9.10 12.53 -2.00
C VAL A 472 8.66 13.86 -2.60
N THR A 473 9.58 14.82 -2.77
CA THR A 473 9.24 16.10 -3.44
C THR A 473 8.84 15.90 -4.89
N TRP A 474 9.47 14.98 -5.62
CA TRP A 474 9.03 14.60 -6.97
C TRP A 474 7.63 13.98 -6.99
N LEU A 475 7.29 13.19 -5.97
CA LEU A 475 5.98 12.53 -5.86
C LEU A 475 4.87 13.50 -5.41
N GLU A 476 5.20 14.52 -4.61
CA GLU A 476 4.24 15.56 -4.17
C GLU A 476 3.97 16.62 -5.24
N VAL A 477 4.93 16.91 -6.12
CA VAL A 477 4.77 17.89 -7.22
C VAL A 477 4.09 17.28 -8.46
N GLY A 478 3.99 15.94 -8.54
CA GLY A 478 3.42 15.20 -9.67
C GLY A 478 1.96 14.74 -9.52
N ILE A 479 1.30 15.06 -8.41
CA ILE A 479 -0.15 14.88 -8.16
C ILE A 479 -0.83 16.23 -8.37
#